data_AF-A0A7R8V2V4-F1
#
_entry.id   AF-A0A7R8V2V4-F1
#
_cell.length_a   1.000
_cell.length_b   1.000
_cell.length_c   1.000
_cell.angle_alpha   90.00
_cell.angle_beta   90.00
_cell.angle_gamma   90.00
#
_symmetry.space_group_name_H-M   'P 1'
#
loop_
_entity.id
_entity.type
_entity.pdbx_description
1 polymer ?
#
loop_
_entity_poly.entity_id
_entity_poly.type
_entity_poly.pdbx_seq_one_letter_code
_entity_poly.pdbx_strand_id
1 'polypeptide(L)'
;MEYIFDCFFEDTFLKIKRSGLHDRHSRRDVIDHLNAVIGGCSDGQNVRPDEVARLAVLSAIKYHRENKQENGEICLMGKYHNILYIALRICWEWGVRDSAVVNVLLEEIYSCEKTFERLFLGALFGPNAPHFIAGWRSDFRDQDENTRALVYFIDHATTLGLEFQVTVNKFEPSKMIKFIDVPIESCGKSSPLRVALQATAPDLLMILLRYGADPAPPDGGSCPVIALLDKLMEKERRYTYQLVSCLQILLRNITTIEMPYKPHVYLERKNRFMEKYGVLFLDNILNMDQVFGVMPLKHLCRCRIRDLLRENSQLPGAIETLRIPRKLQRYIDLMEE
;
A
#
# COMPACT_ATOMS: atom_id res chain seq x y z
N MET A 1 -12.76 3.28 -30.94
CA MET A 1 -13.11 2.97 -29.55
C MET A 1 -12.88 4.14 -28.61
N GLU A 2 -11.73 4.81 -28.67
CA GLU A 2 -11.44 5.99 -27.82
C GLU A 2 -12.55 7.05 -27.85
N TYR A 3 -13.06 7.40 -29.04
CA TYR A 3 -14.18 8.35 -29.19
C TYR A 3 -15.46 7.95 -28.42
N ILE A 4 -15.74 6.65 -28.25
CA ILE A 4 -16.92 6.18 -27.51
C ILE A 4 -16.80 6.55 -26.03
N PHE A 5 -15.61 6.36 -25.46
CA PHE A 5 -15.35 6.68 -24.05
C PHE A 5 -15.27 8.19 -23.81
N ASP A 6 -14.70 8.94 -24.75
CA ASP A 6 -14.68 10.40 -24.70
C ASP A 6 -16.13 10.95 -24.66
N CYS A 7 -17.01 10.48 -25.57
CA CYS A 7 -18.43 10.84 -25.55
C CYS A 7 -19.14 10.38 -24.27
N PHE A 8 -18.85 9.16 -23.78
CA PHE A 8 -19.44 8.66 -22.54
C PHE A 8 -19.15 9.59 -21.35
N PHE A 9 -17.89 10.00 -21.19
CA PHE A 9 -17.49 10.86 -20.08
C PHE A 9 -18.06 12.26 -20.22
N GLU A 10 -18.04 12.85 -21.42
CA GLU A 10 -18.70 14.14 -21.66
C GLU A 10 -20.20 14.09 -21.32
N ASP A 11 -20.95 13.18 -21.93
CA ASP A 11 -22.41 13.10 -21.79
C ASP A 11 -22.85 12.77 -20.36
N THR A 12 -22.09 11.91 -19.68
CA THR A 12 -22.39 11.50 -18.31
C THR A 12 -22.06 12.63 -17.33
N PHE A 13 -20.87 13.22 -17.44
CA PHE A 13 -20.41 14.18 -16.43
C PHE A 13 -21.01 15.57 -16.64
N LEU A 14 -21.46 15.96 -17.83
CA LEU A 14 -22.24 17.18 -18.03
C LEU A 14 -23.53 17.20 -17.21
N LYS A 15 -24.18 16.04 -17.03
CA LYS A 15 -25.45 15.90 -16.30
C LYS A 15 -25.26 15.82 -14.78
N ILE A 16 -24.04 15.55 -14.32
CA ILE A 16 -23.73 15.36 -12.90
C ILE A 16 -23.29 16.68 -12.26
N LYS A 17 -23.85 17.00 -11.08
CA LYS A 17 -23.42 18.16 -10.26
C LYS A 17 -21.98 17.95 -9.76
N ARG A 18 -21.25 19.02 -9.43
CA ARG A 18 -19.85 18.94 -8.96
C ARG A 18 -19.63 17.92 -7.83
N SER A 19 -20.56 17.82 -6.88
CA SER A 19 -20.49 16.87 -5.75
C SER A 19 -21.24 15.56 -5.98
N GLY A 20 -21.81 15.34 -7.18
CA GLY A 20 -22.70 14.22 -7.47
C GLY A 20 -22.00 12.86 -7.56
N LEU A 21 -20.68 12.79 -7.33
CA LEU A 21 -19.91 11.54 -7.22
C LEU A 21 -19.26 11.39 -5.84
N HIS A 22 -19.67 12.20 -4.86
CA HIS A 22 -19.15 12.10 -3.50
C HIS A 22 -19.65 10.83 -2.80
N ASP A 23 -20.90 10.45 -3.01
CA ASP A 23 -21.44 9.21 -2.47
C ASP A 23 -21.08 8.01 -3.33
N ARG A 24 -21.03 6.85 -2.67
CA ARG A 24 -20.68 5.58 -3.28
C ARG A 24 -21.71 5.08 -4.29
N HIS A 25 -22.99 5.40 -4.09
CA HIS A 25 -24.05 4.88 -4.93
C HIS A 25 -23.98 5.50 -6.32
N SER A 26 -23.85 6.83 -6.40
CA SER A 26 -23.71 7.52 -7.68
C SER A 26 -22.44 7.11 -8.43
N ARG A 27 -21.33 6.84 -7.73
CA ARG A 27 -20.14 6.27 -8.40
C ARG A 27 -20.40 4.87 -8.95
N ARG A 28 -21.10 4.01 -8.20
CA ARG A 28 -21.47 2.66 -8.66
C ARG A 28 -22.35 2.70 -9.90
N ASP A 29 -23.32 3.60 -9.96
CA ASP A 29 -24.20 3.73 -11.12
C ASP A 29 -23.41 4.08 -12.39
N VAL A 30 -22.40 4.95 -12.26
CA VAL A 30 -21.48 5.27 -13.39
C VAL A 30 -20.58 4.09 -13.74
N ILE A 31 -20.06 3.36 -12.74
CA ILE A 31 -19.24 2.16 -12.94
C ILE A 31 -20.04 1.08 -13.67
N ASP A 32 -21.28 0.82 -13.25
CA ASP A 32 -22.15 -0.20 -13.85
C ASP A 32 -22.47 0.14 -15.31
N HIS A 33 -22.76 1.42 -15.61
CA HIS A 33 -22.97 1.87 -16.97
C HIS A 33 -21.69 1.73 -17.82
N LEU A 34 -20.53 2.12 -17.29
CA LEU A 34 -19.26 1.99 -17.99
C LEU A 34 -18.89 0.51 -18.23
N ASN A 35 -19.14 -0.37 -17.27
CA ASN A 35 -18.97 -1.81 -17.40
C ASN A 35 -19.81 -2.39 -18.54
N ALA A 36 -21.07 -1.95 -18.67
CA ALA A 36 -21.93 -2.36 -19.78
C ALA A 36 -21.39 -1.88 -21.15
N VAL A 37 -20.87 -0.65 -21.22
CA VAL A 37 -20.24 -0.11 -22.45
C VAL A 37 -18.97 -0.89 -22.82
N ILE A 38 -18.11 -1.20 -21.84
CA ILE A 38 -16.88 -1.98 -22.05
C ILE A 38 -17.23 -3.39 -22.56
N GLY A 39 -18.17 -4.07 -21.91
CA GLY A 39 -18.64 -5.40 -22.34
C GLY A 39 -19.19 -5.38 -23.77
N GLY A 40 -20.09 -4.43 -24.07
CA GLY A 40 -20.66 -4.30 -25.41
C GLY A 40 -19.62 -3.97 -26.50
N CYS A 41 -18.61 -3.15 -26.20
CA CYS A 41 -17.51 -2.87 -27.12
C CYS A 41 -16.60 -4.09 -27.34
N SER A 42 -16.32 -4.84 -26.27
CA SER A 42 -15.53 -6.07 -26.31
C SER A 42 -16.19 -7.12 -27.20
N ASP A 43 -17.48 -7.36 -27.01
CA ASP A 43 -18.26 -8.32 -27.79
C ASP A 43 -18.42 -7.87 -29.25
N GLY A 44 -18.79 -6.61 -29.46
CA GLY A 44 -19.08 -6.07 -30.80
C GLY A 44 -17.86 -5.97 -31.71
N GLN A 45 -16.66 -5.81 -31.14
CA GLN A 45 -15.40 -5.68 -31.90
C GLN A 45 -14.52 -6.92 -31.80
N ASN A 46 -14.93 -7.94 -31.04
CA ASN A 46 -14.15 -9.14 -30.77
C ASN A 46 -12.74 -8.83 -30.24
N VAL A 47 -12.67 -7.87 -29.31
CA VAL A 47 -11.44 -7.43 -28.65
C VAL A 47 -11.49 -7.87 -27.20
N ARG A 48 -10.33 -8.19 -26.62
CA ARG A 48 -10.25 -8.63 -25.22
C ARG A 48 -10.72 -7.50 -24.29
N PRO A 49 -11.49 -7.83 -23.24
CA PRO A 49 -12.11 -6.82 -22.40
C PRO A 49 -11.08 -5.97 -21.63
N ASP A 50 -9.92 -6.53 -21.27
CA ASP A 50 -8.84 -5.78 -20.62
C ASP A 50 -8.23 -4.71 -21.54
N GLU A 51 -8.21 -4.93 -22.85
CA GLU A 51 -7.74 -3.94 -23.83
C GLU A 51 -8.76 -2.80 -24.01
N VAL A 52 -10.05 -3.13 -23.98
CA VAL A 52 -11.13 -2.13 -24.03
C VAL A 52 -11.16 -1.30 -22.74
N ALA A 53 -11.03 -1.94 -21.57
CA ALA A 53 -10.93 -1.27 -20.28
C ALA A 53 -9.69 -0.35 -20.21
N ARG A 54 -8.55 -0.78 -20.78
CA ARG A 54 -7.36 0.06 -20.92
C ARG A 54 -7.65 1.36 -21.66
N LEU A 55 -8.43 1.31 -22.75
CA LEU A 55 -8.86 2.50 -23.49
C LEU A 55 -9.78 3.39 -22.65
N ALA A 56 -10.74 2.81 -21.94
CA ALA A 56 -11.64 3.55 -21.05
C ALA A 56 -10.87 4.30 -19.95
N VAL A 57 -9.85 3.66 -19.37
CA VAL A 57 -8.98 4.27 -18.34
C VAL A 57 -8.17 5.43 -18.92
N LEU A 58 -7.58 5.26 -20.11
CA LEU A 58 -6.85 6.35 -20.77
C LEU A 58 -7.76 7.54 -21.10
N SER A 59 -8.97 7.29 -21.61
CA SER A 59 -9.97 8.34 -21.83
C SER A 59 -10.36 9.05 -20.54
N ALA A 60 -10.50 8.33 -19.42
CA ALA A 60 -10.77 8.94 -18.11
C ALA A 60 -9.62 9.86 -17.64
N ILE A 61 -8.37 9.42 -17.80
CA ILE A 61 -7.18 10.22 -17.46
C ILE A 61 -7.10 11.46 -18.35
N LYS A 62 -7.31 11.29 -19.66
CA LYS A 62 -7.33 12.39 -20.64
C LYS A 62 -8.40 13.42 -20.27
N TYR A 63 -9.63 12.96 -20.01
CA TYR A 63 -10.74 13.81 -19.61
C TYR A 63 -10.44 14.59 -18.31
N HIS A 64 -9.83 13.94 -17.31
CA HIS A 64 -9.38 14.64 -16.09
C HIS A 64 -8.34 15.72 -16.40
N ARG A 65 -7.34 15.41 -17.24
CA ARG A 65 -6.27 16.35 -17.62
C ARG A 65 -6.80 17.56 -18.37
N GLU A 66 -7.71 17.37 -19.32
CA GLU A 66 -8.34 18.46 -20.08
C GLU A 66 -9.12 19.39 -19.13
N ASN A 67 -9.93 18.83 -18.23
CA ASN A 67 -10.65 19.63 -17.23
C ASN A 67 -9.69 20.33 -16.24
N LYS A 68 -8.56 19.71 -15.89
CA LYS A 68 -7.54 20.31 -15.04
C LYS A 68 -6.83 21.47 -15.76
N GLN A 69 -6.54 21.32 -17.05
CA GLN A 69 -5.95 22.36 -17.92
C GLN A 69 -6.89 23.56 -18.05
N GLU A 70 -8.17 23.34 -18.29
CA GLU A 70 -9.19 24.40 -18.34
C GLU A 70 -9.30 25.18 -17.02
N ASN A 71 -8.98 24.54 -15.90
CA ASN A 71 -8.92 25.16 -14.57
C ASN A 71 -7.53 25.72 -14.22
N GLY A 72 -6.65 25.93 -15.20
CA GLY A 72 -5.32 26.51 -14.99
C GLY A 72 -4.35 25.56 -14.28
N GLU A 73 -4.36 24.27 -14.66
CA GLU A 73 -3.56 23.18 -14.07
C GLU A 73 -3.99 22.77 -12.63
N ILE A 74 -5.16 23.20 -12.18
CA ILE A 74 -5.67 22.93 -10.84
C ILE A 74 -6.83 21.95 -10.88
N CYS A 75 -6.71 20.83 -10.17
CA CYS A 75 -7.83 19.92 -9.95
C CYS A 75 -8.71 20.41 -8.80
N LEU A 76 -10.00 20.61 -9.08
CA LEU A 76 -10.99 21.13 -8.12
C LEU A 76 -11.63 20.05 -7.22
N MET A 77 -11.07 18.83 -7.19
CA MET A 77 -11.46 17.69 -6.33
C MET A 77 -12.96 17.32 -6.36
N GLY A 78 -13.64 17.60 -7.48
CA GLY A 78 -15.08 17.34 -7.66
C GLY A 78 -15.36 16.08 -8.48
N LYS A 79 -16.47 16.09 -9.24
CA LYS A 79 -16.83 15.01 -10.17
C LYS A 79 -15.68 14.62 -11.09
N TYR A 80 -14.97 15.60 -11.65
CA TYR A 80 -13.85 15.34 -12.57
C TYR A 80 -12.66 14.65 -11.91
N HIS A 81 -12.45 14.83 -10.61
CA HIS A 81 -11.43 14.06 -9.88
C HIS A 81 -11.90 12.63 -9.60
N ASN A 82 -13.19 12.47 -9.27
CA ASN A 82 -13.76 11.14 -8.97
C ASN A 82 -13.79 10.22 -10.20
N ILE A 83 -13.63 10.73 -11.42
CA ILE A 83 -13.42 9.90 -12.62
C ILE A 83 -12.18 9.01 -12.48
N LEU A 84 -11.13 9.47 -11.80
CA LEU A 84 -9.89 8.70 -11.61
C LEU A 84 -10.15 7.48 -10.73
N TYR A 85 -11.07 7.59 -9.76
CA TYR A 85 -11.47 6.46 -8.90
C TYR A 85 -12.42 5.49 -9.60
N ILE A 86 -13.27 5.99 -10.51
CA ILE A 86 -14.03 5.14 -11.42
C ILE A 86 -13.05 4.37 -12.34
N ALA A 87 -12.07 5.04 -12.93
CA ALA A 87 -11.04 4.41 -13.74
C ALA A 87 -10.21 3.39 -12.94
N LEU A 88 -9.90 3.70 -11.68
CA LEU A 88 -9.23 2.78 -10.76
C LEU A 88 -10.07 1.53 -10.54
N ARG A 89 -11.37 1.67 -10.29
CA ARG A 89 -12.27 0.52 -10.16
C ARG A 89 -12.29 -0.32 -11.45
N ILE A 90 -12.44 0.32 -12.61
CA ILE A 90 -12.47 -0.35 -13.93
C ILE A 90 -11.15 -1.09 -14.22
N CYS A 91 -10.01 -0.46 -13.93
CA CYS A 91 -8.68 -1.07 -14.05
C CYS A 91 -8.64 -2.44 -13.36
N TRP A 92 -9.05 -2.47 -12.09
CA TRP A 92 -9.03 -3.67 -11.28
C TRP A 92 -10.07 -4.71 -11.74
N GLU A 93 -11.29 -4.27 -12.00
CA GLU A 93 -12.44 -5.14 -12.32
C GLU A 93 -12.23 -5.91 -13.63
N TRP A 94 -11.62 -5.28 -14.63
CA TRP A 94 -11.29 -5.91 -15.91
C TRP A 94 -9.85 -6.44 -16.00
N GLY A 95 -9.05 -6.26 -14.95
CA GLY A 95 -7.67 -6.76 -14.88
C GLY A 95 -6.76 -6.20 -15.99
N VAL A 96 -6.68 -4.88 -16.12
CA VAL A 96 -5.85 -4.20 -17.11
C VAL A 96 -4.37 -4.56 -16.91
N ARG A 97 -3.78 -5.28 -17.87
CA ARG A 97 -2.42 -5.84 -17.71
C ARG A 97 -1.30 -4.84 -17.97
N ASP A 98 -1.61 -3.70 -18.57
CA ASP A 98 -0.62 -2.69 -18.95
C ASP A 98 -0.21 -1.85 -17.73
N SER A 99 0.92 -2.20 -17.12
CA SER A 99 1.48 -1.48 -15.96
C SER A 99 1.77 -0.01 -16.25
N ALA A 100 2.07 0.36 -17.50
CA ALA A 100 2.31 1.76 -17.83
C ALA A 100 1.03 2.59 -17.67
N VAL A 101 -0.11 2.06 -18.15
CA VAL A 101 -1.42 2.73 -18.00
C VAL A 101 -1.84 2.80 -16.53
N VAL A 102 -1.66 1.72 -15.76
CA VAL A 102 -1.98 1.71 -14.33
C VAL A 102 -1.12 2.72 -13.57
N ASN A 103 0.18 2.82 -13.89
CA ASN A 103 1.06 3.79 -13.24
C ASN A 103 0.71 5.23 -13.60
N VAL A 104 0.39 5.53 -14.86
CA VAL A 104 -0.07 6.86 -15.26
C VAL A 104 -1.35 7.26 -14.50
N LEU A 105 -2.25 6.32 -14.24
CA LEU A 105 -3.43 6.58 -13.40
C LEU A 105 -3.04 6.92 -11.95
N LEU A 106 -2.13 6.15 -11.35
CA LEU A 106 -1.64 6.40 -9.98
C LEU A 106 -0.90 7.75 -9.88
N GLU A 107 -0.09 8.09 -10.87
CA GLU A 107 0.58 9.38 -10.99
C GLU A 107 -0.43 10.53 -11.06
N GLU A 108 -1.48 10.38 -11.87
CA GLU A 108 -2.52 11.40 -11.99
C GLU A 108 -3.23 11.64 -10.65
N ILE A 109 -3.58 10.56 -9.94
CA ILE A 109 -4.18 10.64 -8.59
C ILE A 109 -3.23 11.33 -7.61
N TYR A 110 -1.96 10.89 -7.56
CA TYR A 110 -0.97 11.48 -6.65
C TYR A 110 -0.67 12.94 -6.99
N SER A 111 -0.68 13.31 -8.26
CA SER A 111 -0.46 14.69 -8.69
C SER A 111 -1.44 15.65 -8.01
N CYS A 112 -2.66 15.18 -7.78
CA CYS A 112 -3.77 15.90 -7.16
C CYS A 112 -3.78 15.77 -5.63
N GLU A 113 -3.69 14.55 -5.10
CA GLU A 113 -3.94 14.28 -3.68
C GLU A 113 -2.69 14.25 -2.80
N LYS A 114 -1.51 13.98 -3.39
CA LYS A 114 -0.26 13.72 -2.67
C LYS A 114 -0.34 12.56 -1.66
N THR A 115 -1.29 11.65 -1.81
CA THR A 115 -1.46 10.43 -1.01
C THR A 115 -2.23 9.38 -1.81
N PHE A 116 -2.26 8.15 -1.29
CA PHE A 116 -3.05 7.02 -1.81
C PHE A 116 -3.97 6.44 -0.74
N GLU A 117 -4.36 7.24 0.26
CA GLU A 117 -5.21 6.78 1.37
C GLU A 117 -6.51 6.12 0.89
N ARG A 118 -7.01 6.48 -0.30
CA ARG A 118 -8.18 5.84 -0.91
C ARG A 118 -8.02 4.38 -1.28
N LEU A 119 -6.79 3.95 -1.56
CA LEU A 119 -6.46 2.54 -1.78
C LEU A 119 -6.19 1.83 -0.45
N PHE A 120 -5.43 2.46 0.45
CA PHE A 120 -4.96 1.81 1.66
C PHE A 120 -6.03 1.67 2.76
N LEU A 121 -6.84 2.71 3.01
CA LEU A 121 -7.78 2.70 4.13
C LEU A 121 -8.87 1.63 3.97
N GLY A 122 -9.31 1.39 2.74
CA GLY A 122 -10.30 0.34 2.45
C GLY A 122 -9.78 -1.06 2.75
N ALA A 123 -8.49 -1.32 2.48
CA ALA A 123 -7.85 -2.59 2.82
C ALA A 123 -7.62 -2.70 4.34
N LEU A 124 -7.13 -1.63 4.98
CA LEU A 124 -6.80 -1.61 6.41
C LEU A 124 -8.03 -1.73 7.32
N PHE A 125 -9.12 -1.04 6.98
CA PHE A 125 -10.27 -0.86 7.88
C PHE A 125 -11.61 -1.27 7.27
N GLY A 126 -11.62 -1.82 6.05
CA GLY A 126 -12.83 -2.17 5.33
C GLY A 126 -13.52 -0.97 4.67
N PRO A 127 -14.67 -1.19 4.01
CA PRO A 127 -15.25 -0.21 3.08
C PRO A 127 -15.93 1.00 3.74
N ASN A 128 -16.30 0.90 5.02
CA ASN A 128 -17.08 1.91 5.72
C ASN A 128 -16.24 2.83 6.61
N ALA A 129 -15.18 2.32 7.23
CA ALA A 129 -14.31 3.10 8.11
C ALA A 129 -13.68 4.34 7.44
N PRO A 130 -13.29 4.32 6.14
CA PRO A 130 -12.77 5.51 5.48
C PRO A 130 -13.72 6.71 5.52
N HIS A 131 -15.03 6.49 5.67
CA HIS A 131 -15.99 7.58 5.74
C HIS A 131 -15.83 8.41 7.02
N PHE A 132 -15.50 7.74 8.13
CA PHE A 132 -15.26 8.40 9.41
C PHE A 132 -13.86 9.03 9.51
N ILE A 133 -12.91 8.49 8.75
CA ILE A 133 -11.50 8.90 8.80
C ILE A 133 -11.21 10.04 7.80
N ALA A 134 -11.75 9.93 6.59
CA ALA A 134 -11.41 10.79 5.44
C ALA A 134 -12.64 11.27 4.65
N GLY A 135 -13.86 10.95 5.10
CA GLY A 135 -15.11 11.50 4.52
C GLY A 135 -15.67 10.74 3.32
N TRP A 136 -15.00 9.72 2.80
CA TRP A 136 -15.42 8.96 1.61
C TRP A 136 -15.59 7.46 1.92
N ARG A 137 -16.36 6.73 1.12
CA ARG A 137 -16.50 5.25 1.23
C ARG A 137 -15.77 4.57 0.10
N SER A 138 -15.17 3.41 0.37
CA SER A 138 -14.56 2.59 -0.67
C SER A 138 -15.58 2.07 -1.67
N ASP A 139 -15.18 2.06 -2.94
CA ASP A 139 -16.00 1.53 -4.02
C ASP A 139 -16.04 -0.01 -4.01
N PHE A 140 -15.00 -0.65 -3.47
CA PHE A 140 -14.90 -2.10 -3.28
C PHE A 140 -15.85 -2.62 -2.19
N ARG A 141 -16.50 -3.75 -2.43
CA ARG A 141 -17.61 -4.35 -1.66
C ARG A 141 -17.25 -4.59 -0.20
N ASP A 142 -16.11 -5.20 0.05
CA ASP A 142 -15.67 -5.68 1.36
C ASP A 142 -14.15 -5.54 1.52
N GLN A 143 -13.63 -5.81 2.72
CA GLN A 143 -12.20 -5.65 3.03
C GLN A 143 -11.30 -6.59 2.21
N ASP A 144 -11.80 -7.78 1.88
CA ASP A 144 -11.08 -8.77 1.09
C ASP A 144 -10.94 -8.31 -0.38
N GLU A 145 -11.99 -7.76 -0.98
CA GLU A 145 -11.92 -7.14 -2.29
C GLU A 145 -11.01 -5.91 -2.31
N ASN A 146 -11.07 -5.06 -1.28
CA ASN A 146 -10.11 -3.95 -1.12
C ASN A 146 -8.67 -4.45 -1.07
N THR A 147 -8.41 -5.56 -0.36
CA THR A 147 -7.07 -6.13 -0.22
C THR A 147 -6.57 -6.68 -1.55
N ARG A 148 -7.40 -7.40 -2.30
CA ARG A 148 -7.04 -7.86 -3.66
C ARG A 148 -6.78 -6.69 -4.61
N ALA A 149 -7.57 -5.63 -4.52
CA ALA A 149 -7.37 -4.44 -5.33
C ALA A 149 -6.07 -3.73 -4.97
N LEU A 150 -5.78 -3.58 -3.69
CA LEU A 150 -4.51 -3.03 -3.23
C LEU A 150 -3.32 -3.84 -3.76
N VAL A 151 -3.37 -5.17 -3.68
CA VAL A 151 -2.33 -6.06 -4.21
C VAL A 151 -2.13 -5.85 -5.72
N TYR A 152 -3.20 -5.75 -6.49
CA TYR A 152 -3.15 -5.46 -7.92
C TYR A 152 -2.40 -4.15 -8.22
N PHE A 153 -2.74 -3.05 -7.53
CA PHE A 153 -2.06 -1.76 -7.76
C PHE A 153 -0.62 -1.76 -7.29
N ILE A 154 -0.32 -2.41 -6.16
CA ILE A 154 1.06 -2.55 -5.68
C ILE A 154 1.89 -3.35 -6.69
N ASP A 155 1.37 -4.43 -7.28
CA ASP A 155 2.07 -5.26 -8.26
C ASP A 155 2.46 -4.45 -9.51
N HIS A 156 1.52 -3.69 -10.07
CA HIS A 156 1.78 -2.80 -11.21
C HIS A 156 2.78 -1.69 -10.85
N ALA A 157 2.62 -1.05 -9.69
CA ALA A 157 3.51 0.00 -9.22
C ALA A 157 4.95 -0.51 -9.04
N THR A 158 5.11 -1.68 -8.42
CA THR A 158 6.44 -2.28 -8.19
C THR A 158 7.09 -2.75 -9.49
N THR A 159 6.33 -3.26 -10.45
CA THR A 159 6.84 -3.72 -11.75
C THR A 159 7.65 -2.65 -12.50
N LEU A 160 7.27 -1.39 -12.37
CA LEU A 160 7.98 -0.26 -12.98
C LEU A 160 8.71 0.62 -11.95
N GLY A 161 8.84 0.16 -10.70
CA GLY A 161 9.54 0.88 -9.63
C GLY A 161 8.97 2.27 -9.36
N LEU A 162 7.64 2.39 -9.26
CA LEU A 162 6.97 3.69 -9.11
C LEU A 162 7.31 4.37 -7.78
N GLU A 163 7.85 5.59 -7.88
CA GLU A 163 8.26 6.42 -6.75
C GLU A 163 7.66 7.82 -6.86
N PHE A 164 7.45 8.44 -5.70
CA PHE A 164 6.79 9.73 -5.55
C PHE A 164 7.61 10.66 -4.66
N GLN A 165 7.63 11.93 -5.03
CA GLN A 165 8.22 12.97 -4.21
C GLN A 165 7.30 13.28 -3.01
N VAL A 166 7.75 12.93 -1.81
CA VAL A 166 7.00 13.08 -0.55
C VAL A 166 7.75 13.98 0.41
N THR A 167 7.01 14.89 1.07
CA THR A 167 7.53 15.72 2.16
C THR A 167 7.02 15.18 3.49
N VAL A 168 7.88 14.45 4.21
CA VAL A 168 7.54 13.81 5.50
C VAL A 168 7.50 14.84 6.63
N ASN A 169 8.52 15.69 6.70
CA ASN A 169 8.62 16.78 7.65
C ASN A 169 8.75 18.10 6.89
N LYS A 170 8.06 19.15 7.34
CA LYS A 170 8.07 20.49 6.71
C LYS A 170 9.48 21.09 6.62
N PHE A 171 10.38 20.66 7.50
CA PHE A 171 11.76 21.16 7.57
C PHE A 171 12.77 20.27 6.82
N GLU A 172 12.35 19.13 6.29
CA GLU A 172 13.20 18.24 5.51
C GLU A 172 12.93 18.37 4.00
N PRO A 173 13.96 18.19 3.15
CA PRO A 173 13.76 18.12 1.72
C PRO A 173 12.85 16.94 1.37
N SER A 174 12.06 17.10 0.32
CA SER A 174 11.24 16.01 -0.20
C SER A 174 12.13 14.85 -0.66
N LYS A 175 11.68 13.63 -0.39
CA LYS A 175 12.38 12.39 -0.73
C LYS A 175 11.57 11.62 -1.77
N MET A 176 12.25 10.86 -2.62
CA MET A 176 11.58 9.87 -3.46
C MET A 176 11.23 8.67 -2.58
N ILE A 177 9.94 8.35 -2.52
CA ILE A 177 9.39 7.26 -1.71
C ILE A 177 8.57 6.36 -2.63
N LYS A 178 8.73 5.04 -2.48
CA LYS A 178 7.98 4.05 -3.25
C LYS A 178 6.49 4.17 -3.01
N PHE A 179 5.68 3.85 -4.02
CA PHE A 179 4.22 3.80 -3.94
C PHE A 179 3.70 3.17 -2.64
N ILE A 180 4.25 2.02 -2.26
CA ILE A 180 3.82 1.24 -1.09
C ILE A 180 4.10 1.89 0.26
N ASP A 181 5.05 2.83 0.30
CA ASP A 181 5.49 3.54 1.51
C ASP A 181 4.95 4.98 1.58
N VAL A 182 4.20 5.43 0.57
CA VAL A 182 3.59 6.77 0.55
C VAL A 182 2.68 6.95 1.78
N PRO A 183 2.91 7.98 2.61
CA PRO A 183 2.14 8.21 3.83
C PRO A 183 0.64 8.40 3.62
N ILE A 184 -0.13 7.95 4.61
CA ILE A 184 -1.57 8.15 4.70
C ILE A 184 -1.83 9.46 5.48
N GLU A 185 -2.31 10.49 4.80
CA GLU A 185 -2.48 11.83 5.36
C GLU A 185 -3.45 11.83 6.56
N SER A 186 -4.60 11.17 6.43
CA SER A 186 -5.59 11.06 7.50
C SER A 186 -5.11 10.28 8.73
N CYS A 187 -4.03 9.51 8.62
CA CYS A 187 -3.44 8.73 9.72
C CYS A 187 -2.16 9.38 10.26
N GLY A 188 -2.13 10.71 10.30
CA GLY A 188 -1.01 11.48 10.84
C GLY A 188 0.27 11.35 10.01
N LYS A 189 0.14 11.17 8.69
CA LYS A 189 1.26 10.91 7.76
C LYS A 189 2.09 9.68 8.13
N SER A 190 1.44 8.66 8.70
CA SER A 190 2.06 7.35 8.93
C SER A 190 2.15 6.56 7.62
N SER A 191 3.20 5.77 7.47
CA SER A 191 3.30 4.80 6.38
C SER A 191 2.19 3.73 6.47
N PRO A 192 1.75 3.14 5.35
CA PRO A 192 0.78 2.05 5.36
C PRO A 192 1.20 0.87 6.26
N LEU A 193 2.50 0.55 6.29
CA LEU A 193 3.07 -0.48 7.17
C LEU A 193 2.85 -0.15 8.64
N ARG A 194 3.13 1.09 9.07
CA ARG A 194 2.90 1.51 10.46
C ARG A 194 1.43 1.45 10.84
N VAL A 195 0.54 1.86 9.94
CA VAL A 195 -0.90 1.80 10.20
C VAL A 195 -1.38 0.35 10.33
N ALA A 196 -0.86 -0.58 9.50
CA ALA A 196 -1.15 -2.02 9.64
C ALA A 196 -0.70 -2.58 11.00
N LEU A 197 0.46 -2.14 11.51
CA LEU A 197 0.94 -2.52 12.85
C LEU A 197 0.05 -1.98 13.97
N GLN A 198 -0.36 -0.72 13.88
CA GLN A 198 -1.27 -0.11 14.85
C GLN A 198 -2.63 -0.81 14.87
N ALA A 199 -3.16 -1.14 13.70
CA ALA A 199 -4.39 -1.92 13.50
C ALA A 199 -4.26 -3.39 13.90
N THR A 200 -3.04 -3.90 14.16
CA THR A 200 -2.78 -5.31 14.50
C THR A 200 -3.23 -6.25 13.38
N ALA A 201 -2.93 -5.88 12.12
CA ALA A 201 -3.35 -6.59 10.91
C ALA A 201 -2.17 -7.38 10.28
N PRO A 202 -1.89 -8.62 10.74
CA PRO A 202 -0.72 -9.39 10.29
C PRO A 202 -0.78 -9.75 8.79
N ASP A 203 -1.97 -9.99 8.24
CA ASP A 203 -2.13 -10.37 6.83
C ASP A 203 -1.72 -9.24 5.89
N LEU A 204 -2.17 -8.01 6.17
CA LEU A 204 -1.77 -6.83 5.41
C LEU A 204 -0.30 -6.48 5.63
N LEU A 205 0.21 -6.62 6.86
CA LEU A 205 1.63 -6.44 7.13
C LEU A 205 2.48 -7.40 6.28
N MET A 206 2.07 -8.67 6.20
CA MET A 206 2.73 -9.67 5.37
C MET A 206 2.71 -9.27 3.89
N ILE A 207 1.55 -8.84 3.37
CA ILE A 207 1.44 -8.35 1.99
C ILE A 207 2.39 -7.19 1.75
N LEU A 208 2.34 -6.15 2.58
CA LEU A 208 3.18 -4.96 2.42
C LEU A 208 4.68 -5.31 2.40
N LEU A 209 5.14 -6.11 3.37
CA LEU A 209 6.53 -6.53 3.43
C LEU A 209 6.93 -7.43 2.26
N ARG A 210 6.06 -8.35 1.80
CA ARG A 210 6.33 -9.19 0.63
C ARG A 210 6.50 -8.37 -0.64
N TYR A 211 5.75 -7.29 -0.79
CA TYR A 211 5.86 -6.33 -1.89
C TYR A 211 6.93 -5.24 -1.68
N GLY A 212 7.74 -5.36 -0.63
CA GLY A 212 8.92 -4.52 -0.46
C GLY A 212 8.69 -3.21 0.30
N ALA A 213 7.62 -3.09 1.10
CA ALA A 213 7.53 -2.02 2.08
C ALA A 213 8.75 -2.00 3.00
N ASP A 214 9.17 -0.80 3.42
CA ASP A 214 10.32 -0.63 4.29
C ASP A 214 9.96 -1.02 5.74
N PRO A 215 10.65 -2.02 6.37
CA PRO A 215 10.41 -2.40 7.76
C PRO A 215 10.75 -1.29 8.76
N ALA A 216 11.50 -0.26 8.35
CA ALA A 216 11.78 0.96 9.10
C ALA A 216 11.36 2.19 8.26
N PRO A 217 10.05 2.38 8.05
CA PRO A 217 9.54 3.31 7.05
C PRO A 217 9.96 4.75 7.34
N PRO A 218 10.24 5.55 6.31
CA PRO A 218 10.72 6.93 6.44
C PRO A 218 9.58 7.91 6.79
N ASP A 219 8.72 7.57 7.74
CA ASP A 219 7.54 8.36 8.12
C ASP A 219 7.76 9.24 9.36
N GLY A 220 9.01 9.33 9.84
CA GLY A 220 9.38 10.13 11.02
C GLY A 220 8.88 9.56 12.36
N GLY A 221 8.18 8.42 12.36
CA GLY A 221 7.73 7.76 13.57
C GLY A 221 8.85 7.01 14.30
N SER A 222 8.56 6.55 15.51
CA SER A 222 9.48 5.71 16.29
C SER A 222 9.77 4.37 15.58
N CYS A 223 10.85 3.68 15.95
CA CYS A 223 11.16 2.35 15.43
C CYS A 223 9.94 1.41 15.55
N PRO A 224 9.42 0.84 14.45
CA PRO A 224 8.19 0.04 14.48
C PRO A 224 8.28 -1.19 15.41
N VAL A 225 9.45 -1.81 15.49
CA VAL A 225 9.69 -2.94 16.41
C VAL A 225 9.50 -2.49 17.85
N ILE A 226 10.15 -1.38 18.25
CA ILE A 226 10.05 -0.86 19.62
C ILE A 226 8.60 -0.50 19.97
N ALA A 227 7.86 0.12 19.05
CA ALA A 227 6.44 0.42 19.24
C ALA A 227 5.59 -0.84 19.48
N LEU A 228 5.90 -1.96 18.81
CA LEU A 228 5.24 -3.24 19.07
C LEU A 228 5.63 -3.83 20.43
N LEU A 229 6.90 -3.74 20.82
CA LEU A 229 7.35 -4.21 22.13
C LEU A 229 6.64 -3.44 23.25
N ASP A 230 6.54 -2.12 23.13
CA ASP A 230 5.79 -1.28 24.07
C ASP A 230 4.33 -1.72 24.18
N LYS A 231 3.66 -1.91 23.05
CA LYS A 231 2.27 -2.38 22.99
C LYS A 231 2.07 -3.78 23.58
N LEU A 232 3.06 -4.67 23.46
CA LEU A 232 3.02 -5.98 24.11
C LEU A 232 3.14 -5.84 25.64
N MET A 233 4.02 -4.96 26.12
CA MET A 233 4.22 -4.73 27.55
C MET A 233 2.97 -4.17 28.24
N GLU A 234 2.20 -3.33 27.54
CA GLU A 234 0.90 -2.82 28.04
C GLU A 234 -0.14 -3.92 28.31
N LYS A 235 0.03 -5.12 27.75
CA LYS A 235 -0.94 -6.22 27.87
C LYS A 235 -0.70 -7.16 29.04
N GLU A 236 0.29 -6.91 29.90
CA GLU A 236 0.56 -7.70 31.11
C GLU A 236 0.58 -9.23 30.85
N ARG A 237 1.32 -9.66 29.81
CA ARG A 237 1.40 -11.05 29.33
C ARG A 237 0.14 -11.64 28.68
N ARG A 238 -0.91 -10.86 28.47
CA ARG A 238 -2.10 -11.27 27.70
C ARG A 238 -1.98 -10.84 26.24
N TYR A 239 -0.98 -11.39 25.56
CA TYR A 239 -0.68 -11.03 24.18
C TYR A 239 -1.75 -11.60 23.25
N THR A 240 -2.26 -10.78 22.32
CA THR A 240 -3.11 -11.29 21.25
C THR A 240 -2.24 -11.97 20.20
N TYR A 241 -2.74 -13.06 19.63
CA TYR A 241 -2.02 -13.80 18.58
C TYR A 241 -1.64 -12.90 17.40
N GLN A 242 -2.54 -11.99 17.01
CA GLN A 242 -2.30 -11.05 15.91
C GLN A 242 -1.14 -10.09 16.21
N LEU A 243 -1.03 -9.62 17.45
CA LEU A 243 0.04 -8.69 17.84
C LEU A 243 1.40 -9.38 17.84
N VAL A 244 1.47 -10.60 18.38
CA VAL A 244 2.69 -11.43 18.33
C VAL A 244 3.03 -11.76 16.87
N SER A 245 2.04 -12.09 16.05
CA SER A 245 2.23 -12.37 14.62
C SER A 245 2.82 -11.17 13.87
N CYS A 246 2.30 -9.96 14.11
CA CYS A 246 2.86 -8.74 13.54
C CYS A 246 4.34 -8.56 13.90
N LEU A 247 4.70 -8.78 15.17
CA LEU A 247 6.09 -8.72 15.61
C LEU A 247 6.94 -9.77 14.89
N GLN A 248 6.51 -11.04 14.87
CA GLN A 248 7.28 -12.11 14.22
C GLN A 248 7.51 -11.83 12.72
N ILE A 249 6.49 -11.36 12.01
CA ILE A 249 6.60 -11.00 10.59
C ILE A 249 7.61 -9.87 10.39
N LEU A 250 7.59 -8.84 11.25
CA LEU A 250 8.52 -7.73 11.18
C LEU A 250 9.96 -8.17 11.49
N LEU A 251 10.16 -8.99 12.53
CA LEU A 251 11.46 -9.54 12.91
C LEU A 251 12.08 -10.41 11.81
N ARG A 252 11.27 -11.06 10.95
CA ARG A 252 11.79 -11.80 9.79
C ARG A 252 12.46 -10.90 8.74
N ASN A 253 12.20 -9.59 8.77
CA ASN A 253 12.72 -8.62 7.81
C ASN A 253 13.91 -7.80 8.32
N ILE A 254 14.34 -7.98 9.57
CA ILE A 254 15.45 -7.22 10.16
C ILE A 254 16.50 -8.13 10.78
N THR A 255 17.78 -7.72 10.68
CA THR A 255 18.90 -8.50 11.24
C THR A 255 19.03 -8.34 12.74
N THR A 256 18.79 -7.13 13.26
CA THR A 256 19.02 -6.76 14.66
C THR A 256 18.02 -5.72 15.14
N ILE A 257 17.61 -5.79 16.40
CA ILE A 257 16.79 -4.75 17.04
C ILE A 257 17.71 -3.69 17.65
N GLU A 258 17.63 -2.44 17.19
CA GLU A 258 18.41 -1.34 17.80
C GLU A 258 17.85 -1.00 19.19
N MET A 259 18.71 -1.04 20.22
CA MET A 259 18.32 -0.64 21.57
C MET A 259 18.07 0.88 21.63
N PRO A 260 16.91 1.37 22.11
CA PRO A 260 16.48 2.76 21.94
C PRO A 260 17.25 3.80 22.77
N TYR A 261 18.05 3.39 23.76
CA TYR A 261 18.70 4.31 24.72
C TYR A 261 20.06 4.82 24.20
N LYS A 262 20.17 6.11 23.82
CA LYS A 262 21.43 6.80 23.48
C LYS A 262 21.74 7.95 24.45
N PRO A 263 23.02 8.24 24.77
CA PRO A 263 24.16 7.32 24.87
C PRO A 263 24.36 6.85 26.32
N HIS A 264 24.19 5.56 26.56
CA HIS A 264 24.56 4.87 27.80
C HIS A 264 25.50 3.71 27.42
N VAL A 265 26.45 3.36 28.29
CA VAL A 265 27.38 2.23 28.07
C VAL A 265 26.59 0.97 27.71
N TYR A 266 27.12 0.09 26.85
CA TYR A 266 26.41 -1.11 26.36
C TYR A 266 25.73 -1.91 27.49
N LEU A 267 26.42 -2.09 28.62
CA LEU A 267 25.89 -2.81 29.79
C LEU A 267 24.63 -2.15 30.36
N GLU A 268 24.58 -0.82 30.46
CA GLU A 268 23.42 -0.08 30.94
C GLU A 268 22.24 -0.17 29.96
N ARG A 269 22.51 -0.07 28.64
CA ARG A 269 21.48 -0.24 27.60
C ARG A 269 20.87 -1.65 27.67
N LYS A 270 21.73 -2.67 27.82
CA LYS A 270 21.30 -4.07 27.99
C LYS A 270 20.46 -4.24 29.24
N ASN A 271 20.89 -3.71 30.38
CA ASN A 271 20.14 -3.82 31.63
C ASN A 271 18.77 -3.16 31.53
N ARG A 272 18.67 -1.94 30.98
CA ARG A 272 17.37 -1.27 30.76
C ARG A 272 16.47 -2.02 29.78
N PHE A 273 17.04 -2.58 28.71
CA PHE A 273 16.27 -3.39 27.77
C PHE A 273 15.73 -4.65 28.45
N MET A 274 16.53 -5.33 29.25
CA MET A 274 16.11 -6.53 30.01
C MET A 274 15.10 -6.21 31.10
N GLU A 275 15.25 -5.08 31.79
CA GLU A 275 14.27 -4.61 32.79
C GLU A 275 12.90 -4.39 32.15
N LYS A 276 12.87 -3.76 30.98
CA LYS A 276 11.62 -3.43 30.29
C LYS A 276 11.01 -4.59 29.52
N TYR A 277 11.81 -5.36 28.77
CA TYR A 277 11.33 -6.37 27.82
C TYR A 277 11.76 -7.80 28.18
N GLY A 278 12.42 -8.01 29.33
CA GLY A 278 12.95 -9.30 29.77
C GLY A 278 11.94 -10.44 29.72
N VAL A 279 10.69 -10.13 30.04
CA VAL A 279 9.56 -11.08 30.00
C VAL A 279 9.32 -11.67 28.61
N LEU A 280 9.54 -10.90 27.54
CA LEU A 280 9.30 -11.35 26.17
C LEU A 280 10.30 -12.43 25.75
N PHE A 281 11.48 -12.50 26.38
CA PHE A 281 12.41 -13.61 26.19
C PHE A 281 11.96 -14.86 26.94
N LEU A 282 11.45 -14.71 28.16
CA LEU A 282 10.91 -15.84 28.95
C LEU A 282 9.72 -16.50 28.24
N ASP A 283 8.90 -15.69 27.59
CA ASP A 283 7.71 -16.14 26.87
C ASP A 283 8.02 -16.58 25.42
N ASN A 284 9.30 -16.67 25.04
CA ASN A 284 9.79 -17.05 23.69
C ASN A 284 9.23 -16.18 22.54
N ILE A 285 8.89 -14.93 22.83
CA ILE A 285 8.44 -13.96 21.82
C ILE A 285 9.63 -13.28 21.15
N LEU A 286 10.70 -13.01 21.90
CA LEU A 286 11.95 -12.44 21.39
C LEU A 286 13.09 -13.44 21.46
N ASN A 287 13.97 -13.40 20.47
CA ASN A 287 15.23 -14.13 20.47
C ASN A 287 16.37 -13.24 20.99
N MET A 288 17.13 -13.74 21.97
CA MET A 288 18.31 -13.07 22.53
C MET A 288 19.34 -12.72 21.45
N ASP A 289 19.53 -13.59 20.46
CA ASP A 289 20.52 -13.37 19.39
C ASP A 289 20.16 -12.18 18.51
N GLN A 290 18.87 -11.86 18.36
CA GLN A 290 18.43 -10.74 17.53
C GLN A 290 18.63 -9.38 18.21
N VAL A 291 18.84 -9.36 19.52
CA VAL A 291 19.02 -8.13 20.31
C VAL A 291 20.45 -7.98 20.80
N PHE A 292 21.05 -9.05 21.32
CA PHE A 292 22.35 -9.03 22.01
C PHE A 292 23.42 -9.90 21.35
N GLY A 293 23.06 -10.70 20.35
CA GLY A 293 23.95 -11.68 19.73
C GLY A 293 24.06 -11.50 18.22
N VAL A 294 24.28 -12.63 17.53
CA VAL A 294 24.42 -12.69 16.08
C VAL A 294 23.39 -13.67 15.55
N MET A 295 22.52 -13.20 14.66
CA MET A 295 21.51 -14.05 14.04
C MET A 295 22.15 -15.13 13.14
N PRO A 296 21.47 -16.28 12.94
CA PRO A 296 21.96 -17.32 12.04
C PRO A 296 22.27 -16.79 10.64
N LEU A 297 23.35 -17.28 10.01
CA LEU A 297 23.75 -16.86 8.67
C LEU A 297 22.60 -16.97 7.64
N LYS A 298 21.76 -18.00 7.75
CA LYS A 298 20.54 -18.16 6.93
C LYS A 298 19.64 -16.92 6.99
N HIS A 299 19.42 -16.37 8.19
CA HIS A 299 18.60 -15.17 8.39
C HIS A 299 19.27 -13.91 7.85
N LEU A 300 20.56 -13.74 8.11
CA LEU A 300 21.35 -12.62 7.58
C LEU A 300 21.32 -12.61 6.04
N CYS A 301 21.47 -13.78 5.40
CA CYS A 301 21.34 -13.93 3.96
C CYS A 301 19.93 -13.57 3.46
N ARG A 302 18.87 -13.99 4.16
CA ARG A 302 17.50 -13.61 3.80
C ARG A 302 17.34 -12.09 3.80
N CYS A 303 17.70 -11.43 4.90
CA CYS A 303 17.60 -9.97 5.00
C CYS A 303 18.38 -9.30 3.87
N ARG A 304 19.64 -9.71 3.64
CA ARG A 304 20.47 -9.11 2.59
C ARG A 304 19.92 -9.31 1.18
N ILE A 305 19.41 -10.50 0.85
CA ILE A 305 18.78 -10.77 -0.45
C ILE A 305 17.53 -9.91 -0.60
N ARG A 306 16.67 -9.86 0.42
CA ARG A 306 15.44 -9.06 0.40
C ARG A 306 15.73 -7.57 0.27
N ASP A 307 16.73 -7.04 0.96
CA ASP A 307 17.10 -5.63 0.87
C ASP A 307 17.56 -5.28 -0.54
N LEU A 308 18.40 -6.11 -1.17
CA LEU A 308 18.81 -5.93 -2.57
C LEU A 308 17.63 -5.99 -3.53
N LEU A 309 16.73 -6.96 -3.38
CA LEU A 309 15.54 -7.06 -4.23
C LEU A 309 14.57 -5.89 -3.99
N ARG A 310 14.45 -5.43 -2.73
CA ARG A 310 13.64 -4.26 -2.38
C ARG A 310 14.19 -3.01 -3.05
N GLU A 311 15.48 -2.72 -2.91
CA GLU A 311 16.17 -1.57 -3.49
C GLU A 311 15.98 -1.49 -5.01
N ASN A 312 15.89 -2.64 -5.70
CA ASN A 312 15.69 -2.73 -7.15
C ASN A 312 14.20 -2.90 -7.57
N SER A 313 13.24 -2.76 -6.67
CA SER A 313 11.79 -2.93 -6.94
C SER A 313 11.44 -4.28 -7.57
N GLN A 314 12.10 -5.35 -7.10
CA GLN A 314 12.01 -6.70 -7.63
C GLN A 314 11.24 -7.68 -6.73
N LEU A 315 10.73 -7.21 -5.58
CA LEU A 315 9.93 -8.02 -4.66
C LEU A 315 8.43 -7.99 -5.02
N PRO A 316 7.68 -9.11 -4.88
CA PRO A 316 8.17 -10.46 -4.63
C PRO A 316 8.61 -11.19 -5.92
N GLY A 317 8.27 -10.67 -7.12
CA GLY A 317 8.32 -11.41 -8.38
C GLY A 317 9.68 -12.01 -8.75
N ALA A 318 10.79 -11.32 -8.47
CA ALA A 318 12.12 -11.84 -8.80
C ALA A 318 12.59 -12.97 -7.87
N ILE A 319 11.92 -13.23 -6.73
CA ILE A 319 12.28 -14.35 -5.87
C ILE A 319 12.12 -15.68 -6.62
N GLU A 320 11.09 -15.80 -7.45
CA GLU A 320 10.81 -17.01 -8.23
C GLU A 320 11.87 -17.27 -9.31
N THR A 321 12.57 -16.22 -9.77
CA THR A 321 13.63 -16.33 -10.79
C THR A 321 14.99 -16.70 -10.19
N LEU A 322 15.15 -16.64 -8.86
CA LEU A 322 16.37 -17.06 -8.18
C LEU A 322 16.58 -18.57 -8.36
N ARG A 323 17.77 -18.96 -8.82
CA ARG A 323 18.17 -20.36 -9.03
C ARG A 323 18.53 -21.07 -7.72
N ILE A 324 17.56 -21.12 -6.80
CA ILE A 324 17.67 -21.75 -5.48
C ILE A 324 16.47 -22.68 -5.24
N PRO A 325 16.56 -23.66 -4.32
CA PRO A 325 15.44 -24.52 -3.99
C PRO A 325 14.16 -23.76 -3.60
N ARG A 326 12.99 -24.25 -4.02
CA ARG A 326 11.67 -23.63 -3.72
C ARG A 326 11.45 -23.34 -2.24
N LYS A 327 11.95 -24.20 -1.35
CA LYS A 327 11.89 -23.97 0.11
C LYS A 327 12.62 -22.69 0.54
N LEU A 328 13.78 -22.41 -0.07
CA LEU A 328 14.52 -21.17 0.19
C LEU A 328 13.84 -19.96 -0.47
N GLN A 329 13.22 -20.12 -1.63
CA GLN A 329 12.38 -19.07 -2.24
C GLN A 329 11.25 -18.67 -1.29
N ARG A 330 10.48 -19.64 -0.76
CA ARG A 330 9.39 -19.38 0.20
C ARG A 330 9.89 -18.76 1.51
N TYR A 331 11.06 -19.17 2.00
CA TYR A 331 11.71 -18.56 3.16
C TYR A 331 12.09 -17.09 2.93
N ILE A 332 12.64 -16.77 1.74
CA ILE A 332 12.98 -15.38 1.35
C ILE A 332 11.71 -14.56 1.13
N ASP A 333 10.64 -15.16 0.64
CA ASP A 333 9.33 -14.52 0.43
C ASP A 333 8.46 -14.44 1.70
N LEU A 334 9.04 -14.71 2.88
CA LEU A 334 8.36 -14.66 4.19
C LEU A 334 7.20 -15.65 4.40
N MET A 335 6.95 -16.53 3.42
CA MET A 335 5.91 -17.56 3.48
C MET A 335 6.27 -18.74 4.38
N GLU A 336 7.55 -18.91 4.72
CA GLU A 336 8.06 -19.95 5.62
C GLU A 336 9.11 -19.40 6.62
N GLU A 337 9.31 -20.13 7.72
CA GLU A 337 10.32 -19.86 8.77
C GLU A 337 11.68 -20.56 8.55
#